data_AF-A0A1V4Z3L2-F1
#
_entry.id   AF-A0A1V4Z3L2-F1
#
_cell.length_a   1.000
_cell.length_b   1.000
_cell.length_c   1.000
_cell.angle_alpha   90.00
_cell.angle_beta   90.00
_cell.angle_gamma   90.00
#
_symmetry.space_group_name_H-M   'P 1'
#
loop_
_entity.id
_entity.type
_entity.pdbx_description
1 polymer ?
#
loop_
_entity_poly.entity_id
_entity_poly.type
_entity_poly.pdbx_seq_one_letter_code
_entity_poly.pdbx_strand_id
1 'polypeptide(L)'
;MIMGGAQSGESMSLSNGLVESISFTVLGEPTPEGSTRAYYIKSLDRTVTTHQNKKGLLAWRNRIATEAQRALEGKTWVCDCASAYKVKVEFVLSRPPSVPEHKRINPTVKPDIDKLVRAINDALTGILFVDDCQVISISMSKEYGDERRAGAYVTVERYVNQIERIKRERKRSPPHQMEEPCEDPRD
;
A
#
# COMPACT_ATOMS: atom_id res chain seq x y z
N MET A 1 32.82 14.18 34.50
CA MET A 1 32.81 13.38 33.25
C MET A 1 31.37 13.34 32.78
N ILE A 2 31.06 14.10 31.73
CA ILE A 2 29.72 14.23 31.16
C ILE A 2 29.62 13.21 30.03
N MET A 3 28.72 12.24 30.16
CA MET A 3 28.18 11.39 29.09
C MET A 3 26.81 10.95 29.62
N GLY A 4 25.67 11.17 29.01
CA GLY A 4 25.36 11.40 27.60
C GLY A 4 24.01 10.72 27.42
N GLY A 5 22.96 11.51 27.20
CA GLY A 5 21.60 11.02 27.12
C GLY A 5 21.39 10.03 25.97
N ALA A 6 20.54 9.05 26.19
CA ALA A 6 19.80 8.38 25.14
C ALA A 6 18.34 8.83 25.31
N GLN A 7 17.94 9.83 24.52
CA GLN A 7 16.54 10.12 24.30
C GLN A 7 15.91 8.88 23.71
N SER A 8 14.94 8.32 24.42
CA SER A 8 14.01 7.34 23.89
C SER A 8 13.34 7.95 22.66
N GLY A 9 13.65 7.39 21.49
CA GLY A 9 12.98 7.71 20.24
C GLY A 9 11.51 7.34 20.38
N GLU A 10 10.71 8.33 20.76
CA GLU A 10 9.27 8.32 20.69
C GLU A 10 8.90 8.08 19.23
N SER A 11 8.43 6.87 18.94
CA SER A 11 7.95 6.48 17.62
C SER A 11 6.80 7.41 17.24
N MET A 12 7.10 8.46 16.46
CA MET A 12 6.11 9.39 15.93
C MET A 12 5.04 8.58 15.20
N SER A 13 3.91 8.45 15.86
CA SER A 13 2.73 7.75 15.37
C SER A 13 2.27 8.44 14.09
N LEU A 14 2.24 7.69 12.99
CA LEU A 14 1.61 8.07 11.73
C LEU A 14 0.07 8.14 11.86
N SER A 15 -0.43 8.70 12.97
CA SER A 15 -1.85 8.80 13.31
C SER A 15 -2.50 10.09 12.80
N ASN A 16 -1.74 11.06 12.28
CA ASN A 16 -2.27 12.37 11.90
C ASN A 16 -2.68 12.53 10.43
N GLY A 17 -2.78 11.43 9.66
CA GLY A 17 -3.08 11.52 8.22
C GLY A 17 -4.03 10.46 7.65
N LEU A 18 -4.53 9.52 8.46
CA LEU A 18 -5.47 8.50 7.97
C LEU A 18 -6.78 9.16 7.56
N VAL A 19 -7.19 8.98 6.30
CA VAL A 19 -8.43 9.52 5.76
C VAL A 19 -9.54 8.48 5.81
N GLU A 20 -9.28 7.31 5.26
CA GLU A 20 -10.25 6.24 5.16
C GLU A 20 -9.54 4.87 5.09
N SER A 21 -10.30 3.82 5.41
CA SER A 21 -9.82 2.45 5.31
C SER A 21 -10.88 1.55 4.68
N ILE A 22 -10.42 0.55 3.95
CA ILE A 22 -11.27 -0.47 3.34
C ILE A 22 -10.71 -1.85 3.70
N SER A 23 -11.60 -2.77 4.03
CA SER A 23 -11.24 -4.15 4.32
C SER A 23 -12.13 -5.10 3.53
N PHE A 24 -11.54 -6.17 3.00
CA PHE A 24 -12.23 -7.20 2.24
C PHE A 24 -11.50 -8.53 2.33
N THR A 25 -12.21 -9.60 1.99
CA THR A 25 -11.67 -10.97 2.04
C THR A 25 -11.75 -11.59 0.67
N VAL A 26 -10.63 -12.18 0.23
CA VAL A 26 -10.51 -12.89 -1.03
C VAL A 26 -10.38 -14.38 -0.73
N LEU A 27 -11.45 -15.14 -0.95
CA LEU A 27 -11.47 -16.58 -0.66
C LEU A 27 -10.88 -17.40 -1.81
N GLY A 28 -10.20 -18.50 -1.48
CA GLY A 28 -9.52 -19.39 -2.42
C GLY A 28 -8.02 -19.45 -2.18
N GLU A 29 -7.32 -20.35 -2.87
CA GLU A 29 -5.88 -20.56 -2.64
C GLU A 29 -5.02 -19.37 -3.10
N PRO A 30 -4.29 -18.71 -2.18
CA PRO A 30 -3.38 -17.65 -2.54
C PRO A 30 -2.30 -18.13 -3.51
N THR A 31 -2.23 -17.51 -4.68
CA THR A 31 -1.28 -17.88 -5.73
C THR A 31 -0.18 -16.82 -5.83
N PRO A 32 1.11 -17.19 -5.65
CA PRO A 32 2.21 -16.23 -5.68
C PRO A 32 2.50 -15.74 -7.10
N GLU A 33 3.09 -14.55 -7.20
CA GLU A 33 3.69 -14.11 -8.44
C GLU A 33 4.80 -15.08 -8.88
N GLY A 34 4.67 -15.61 -10.10
CA GLY A 34 5.61 -16.61 -10.61
C GLY A 34 7.00 -16.01 -10.85
N SER A 35 8.05 -16.75 -10.46
CA SER A 35 9.41 -16.38 -10.87
C SER A 35 9.55 -16.56 -12.38
N THR A 36 9.91 -15.49 -13.07
CA THR A 36 10.24 -15.50 -14.49
C THR A 36 11.44 -16.43 -14.73
N ARG A 37 11.27 -17.52 -15.47
CA ARG A 37 12.38 -18.37 -15.91
C ARG A 37 12.61 -18.15 -17.40
N ALA A 38 13.82 -17.72 -17.74
CA ALA A 38 14.28 -17.62 -19.11
C ALA A 38 14.97 -18.93 -19.51
N TYR A 39 14.47 -19.57 -20.55
CA TYR A 39 15.11 -20.73 -21.18
C TYR A 39 15.66 -20.29 -22.53
N TYR A 40 16.95 -20.46 -22.75
CA TYR A 40 17.52 -20.30 -24.08
C TYR A 40 17.28 -21.58 -24.88
N ILE A 41 16.49 -21.50 -25.95
CA ILE A 41 16.19 -22.64 -26.82
C ILE A 41 17.14 -22.59 -28.01
N LYS A 42 18.19 -23.42 -27.95
CA LYS A 42 19.26 -23.48 -28.96
C LYS A 42 18.75 -23.77 -30.38
N SER A 43 17.62 -24.49 -30.52
CA SER A 43 17.02 -24.79 -31.83
C SER A 43 16.25 -23.63 -32.46
N LEU A 44 15.85 -22.63 -31.68
CA LEU A 44 15.11 -21.46 -32.14
C LEU A 44 15.93 -20.17 -32.10
N ASP A 45 17.19 -20.27 -31.68
CA ASP A 45 18.14 -19.19 -31.37
C ASP A 45 17.50 -18.02 -30.61
N ARG A 46 16.62 -18.35 -29.65
CA ARG A 46 15.80 -17.37 -28.93
C ARG A 46 15.67 -17.74 -27.45
N THR A 47 15.67 -16.73 -26.61
CA THR A 47 15.35 -16.86 -25.18
C THR A 47 13.84 -16.81 -24.99
N VAL A 48 13.25 -17.90 -24.51
CA VAL A 48 11.84 -18.00 -24.17
C VAL A 48 11.65 -17.84 -22.67
N THR A 49 10.89 -16.81 -22.30
CA THR A 49 10.53 -16.54 -20.92
C THR A 49 9.22 -17.24 -20.57
N THR A 50 9.24 -18.17 -19.62
CA THR A 50 8.04 -18.89 -19.17
C THR A 50 7.67 -18.47 -17.75
N HIS A 51 6.43 -18.04 -17.57
CA HIS A 51 5.85 -17.80 -16.23
C HIS A 51 5.22 -19.10 -15.71
N GLN A 52 5.70 -19.60 -14.58
CA GLN A 52 5.02 -20.70 -13.90
C GLN A 52 3.62 -20.24 -13.46
N ASN A 53 2.61 -21.09 -13.71
CA ASN A 53 1.22 -20.90 -13.27
C ASN A 53 0.53 -19.58 -13.69
N LYS A 54 0.79 -19.07 -14.90
CA LYS A 54 0.19 -17.82 -15.42
C LYS A 54 -1.34 -17.78 -15.34
N LYS A 55 -2.02 -18.90 -15.66
CA LYS A 55 -3.49 -18.97 -15.64
C LYS A 55 -4.05 -18.89 -14.22
N GLY A 56 -3.45 -19.62 -13.27
CA GLY A 56 -3.86 -19.60 -11.87
C GLY A 56 -3.64 -18.22 -11.24
N LEU A 57 -2.50 -17.60 -11.53
CA LEU A 57 -2.18 -16.24 -11.08
C LEU A 57 -3.17 -15.21 -11.63
N LEU A 58 -3.50 -15.26 -12.92
CA LEU A 58 -4.49 -14.35 -13.50
C LEU A 58 -5.87 -14.51 -12.87
N ALA A 59 -6.32 -15.75 -12.66
CA ALA A 59 -7.58 -16.03 -11.98
C ALA A 59 -7.59 -15.51 -10.54
N TRP A 60 -6.47 -15.65 -9.83
CA TRP A 60 -6.30 -15.13 -8.47
C TRP A 60 -6.36 -13.60 -8.44
N ARG A 61 -5.60 -12.91 -9.30
CA ARG A 61 -5.63 -11.45 -9.42
C ARG A 61 -7.02 -10.91 -9.77
N ASN A 62 -7.70 -11.54 -10.72
CA ASN A 62 -9.06 -11.15 -11.10
C ASN A 62 -10.04 -11.28 -9.92
N ARG A 63 -9.87 -12.31 -9.09
CA ARG A 63 -10.67 -12.47 -7.88
C ARG A 63 -10.39 -11.36 -6.87
N ILE A 64 -9.12 -11.05 -6.61
CA ILE A 64 -8.73 -9.94 -5.73
C ILE A 64 -9.37 -8.63 -6.21
N ALA A 65 -9.23 -8.32 -7.50
CA ALA A 65 -9.82 -7.13 -8.12
C ALA A 65 -11.34 -7.08 -7.95
N THR A 66 -12.03 -8.21 -8.16
CA THR A 66 -13.49 -8.30 -8.00
C THR A 66 -13.92 -8.02 -6.56
N GLU A 67 -13.28 -8.63 -5.56
CA GLU A 67 -13.65 -8.41 -4.16
C GLU A 67 -13.28 -7.00 -3.69
N ALA A 68 -12.19 -6.42 -4.21
CA ALA A 68 -11.84 -5.02 -3.95
C ALA A 68 -12.90 -4.07 -4.53
N GLN A 69 -13.34 -4.27 -5.77
CA GLN A 69 -14.41 -3.48 -6.39
C GLN A 69 -15.73 -3.61 -5.63
N ARG A 70 -16.10 -4.82 -5.20
CA ARG A 70 -17.28 -5.03 -4.34
C ARG A 70 -17.19 -4.29 -3.02
N ALA A 71 -16.02 -4.26 -2.40
CA ALA A 71 -15.81 -3.55 -1.15
C ALA A 71 -15.98 -2.02 -1.29
N LEU A 72 -15.78 -1.51 -2.51
CA LEU A 72 -15.97 -0.11 -2.91
C LEU A 72 -17.43 0.22 -3.28
N GLU A 73 -18.28 -0.78 -3.54
CA GLU A 73 -19.67 -0.53 -3.89
C GLU A 73 -20.37 0.29 -2.79
N GLY A 74 -20.98 1.41 -3.18
CA GLY A 74 -21.65 2.32 -2.26
C GLY A 74 -20.72 3.23 -1.44
N LYS A 75 -19.40 3.22 -1.70
CA LYS A 75 -18.42 4.11 -1.04
C LYS A 75 -17.78 5.06 -2.04
N THR A 76 -17.49 6.27 -1.59
CA THR A 76 -16.69 7.23 -2.36
C THR A 76 -15.23 7.04 -2.00
N TRP A 77 -14.50 6.26 -2.79
CA TRP A 77 -13.06 6.07 -2.62
C TRP A 77 -12.30 6.93 -3.61
N VAL A 78 -11.34 7.71 -3.12
CA VAL A 78 -10.50 8.55 -3.98
C VAL A 78 -9.23 7.80 -4.35
N CYS A 79 -9.07 7.59 -5.66
CA CYS A 79 -7.86 7.04 -6.26
C CYS A 79 -7.14 8.18 -6.99
N ASP A 80 -6.15 8.79 -6.33
CA ASP A 80 -5.34 9.88 -6.87
C ASP A 80 -3.85 9.60 -6.68
N CYS A 81 -2.98 10.31 -7.42
CA CYS A 81 -1.52 10.20 -7.29
C CYS A 81 -0.96 10.95 -6.07
N ALA A 82 -1.80 11.66 -5.31
CA ALA A 82 -1.40 12.53 -4.21
C ALA A 82 -1.54 11.85 -2.83
N SER A 83 -2.19 10.70 -2.78
CA SER A 83 -2.42 9.91 -1.57
C SER A 83 -1.29 8.90 -1.34
N ALA A 84 -1.06 8.57 -0.08
CA ALA A 84 -0.19 7.46 0.33
C ALA A 84 -1.03 6.33 0.93
N TYR A 85 -0.57 5.08 0.76
CA TYR A 85 -1.34 3.91 1.17
C TYR A 85 -0.54 3.00 2.09
N LYS A 86 -1.22 2.39 3.06
CA LYS A 86 -0.70 1.22 3.80
C LYS A 86 -1.55 0.01 3.48
N VAL A 87 -0.90 -1.12 3.26
CA VAL A 87 -1.57 -2.39 2.93
C VAL A 87 -1.25 -3.41 4.01
N LYS A 88 -2.27 -3.98 4.63
CA LYS A 88 -2.15 -5.12 5.53
C LYS A 88 -2.76 -6.35 4.86
N VAL A 89 -2.04 -7.45 4.83
CA VAL A 89 -2.52 -8.72 4.27
C VAL A 89 -2.23 -9.88 5.21
N GLU A 90 -3.26 -10.62 5.58
CA GLU A 90 -3.13 -11.89 6.28
C GLU A 90 -3.47 -13.01 5.29
N PHE A 91 -2.48 -13.86 4.97
CA PHE A 91 -2.68 -15.01 4.11
C PHE A 91 -3.00 -16.25 4.93
N VAL A 92 -4.13 -16.87 4.62
CA VAL A 92 -4.52 -18.15 5.19
C VAL A 92 -4.33 -19.21 4.10
N LEU A 93 -3.43 -20.16 4.35
CA LEU A 93 -3.07 -21.20 3.39
C LEU A 93 -3.68 -22.53 3.80
N SER A 94 -4.14 -23.33 2.83
CA SER A 94 -4.59 -24.69 3.14
C SER A 94 -3.43 -25.55 3.64
N ARG A 95 -3.67 -26.26 4.74
CA ARG A 95 -2.72 -27.24 5.27
C ARG A 95 -2.66 -28.45 4.35
N PRO A 96 -1.49 -28.82 3.80
CA PRO A 96 -1.36 -30.04 3.03
C PRO A 96 -1.67 -31.26 3.91
N PRO A 97 -2.41 -32.28 3.41
CA PRO A 97 -2.74 -33.47 4.20
C PRO A 97 -1.52 -34.23 4.73
N SER A 98 -0.39 -34.12 4.04
CA SER A 98 0.89 -34.74 4.43
C SER A 98 1.61 -34.03 5.58
N VAL A 99 1.13 -32.84 5.98
CA VAL A 99 1.75 -31.99 7.01
C VAL A 99 0.75 -31.73 8.14
N PRO A 100 0.57 -32.70 9.06
CA PRO A 100 -0.25 -32.50 10.25
C PRO A 100 0.31 -31.39 11.13
N GLU A 101 -0.54 -30.79 11.96
CA GLU A 101 -0.25 -29.63 12.79
C GLU A 101 1.02 -29.79 13.65
N HIS A 102 1.16 -30.91 14.36
CA HIS A 102 2.32 -31.19 15.21
C HIS A 102 3.65 -31.24 14.46
N LYS A 103 3.65 -31.51 13.14
CA LYS A 103 4.88 -31.51 12.33
C LYS A 103 5.27 -30.10 11.89
N ARG A 104 4.29 -29.21 11.70
CA ARG A 104 4.53 -27.85 11.24
C ARG A 104 3.35 -26.95 11.56
N ILE A 105 3.52 -26.10 12.57
CA ILE A 105 2.50 -25.15 13.00
C ILE A 105 2.34 -24.01 11.98
N ASN A 106 3.45 -23.48 11.45
CA ASN A 106 3.44 -22.33 10.53
C ASN A 106 3.88 -22.69 9.10
N PRO A 107 3.33 -22.07 8.05
CA PRO A 107 3.65 -22.37 6.65
C PRO A 107 5.03 -21.83 6.24
N THR A 108 6.09 -22.52 6.66
CA THR A 108 7.50 -22.19 6.35
C THR A 108 7.98 -22.69 4.99
N VAL A 109 7.08 -23.19 4.15
CA VAL A 109 7.36 -23.62 2.77
C VAL A 109 6.72 -22.67 1.76
N LYS A 110 7.03 -22.86 0.48
CA LYS A 110 6.36 -22.16 -0.62
C LYS A 110 4.83 -22.24 -0.45
N PRO A 111 4.08 -21.18 -0.79
CA PRO A 111 4.54 -19.94 -1.45
C PRO A 111 5.28 -18.95 -0.53
N ASP A 112 6.20 -18.18 -1.12
CA ASP A 112 6.93 -17.11 -0.45
C ASP A 112 6.00 -15.90 -0.23
N ILE A 113 6.03 -15.30 0.96
CA ILE A 113 5.05 -14.28 1.35
C ILE A 113 5.19 -12.97 0.55
N ASP A 114 6.41 -12.61 0.18
CA ASP A 114 6.72 -11.47 -0.67
C ASP A 114 6.10 -11.61 -2.08
N LYS A 115 6.07 -12.83 -2.62
CA LYS A 115 5.45 -13.09 -3.93
C LYS A 115 3.93 -13.12 -3.84
N LEU A 116 3.37 -13.53 -2.70
CA LEU A 116 1.94 -13.44 -2.48
C LEU A 116 1.49 -11.99 -2.41
N VAL A 117 2.21 -11.13 -1.67
CA VAL A 117 1.84 -9.71 -1.55
C VAL A 117 2.07 -8.95 -2.84
N ARG A 118 3.06 -9.34 -3.66
CA ARG A 118 3.24 -8.79 -5.01
C ARG A 118 1.98 -9.00 -5.86
N ALA A 119 1.41 -10.20 -5.85
CA ALA A 119 0.16 -10.47 -6.57
C ALA A 119 -1.04 -9.65 -6.05
N ILE A 120 -1.07 -9.31 -4.75
CA ILE A 120 -2.05 -8.39 -4.17
C ILE A 120 -1.85 -6.98 -4.73
N ASN A 121 -0.65 -6.41 -4.62
CA ASN A 121 -0.37 -5.06 -5.13
C ASN A 121 -0.69 -4.93 -6.62
N ASP A 122 -0.25 -5.90 -7.43
CA ASP A 122 -0.51 -5.91 -8.88
C ASP A 122 -2.02 -5.96 -9.19
N ALA A 123 -2.83 -6.62 -8.36
CA ALA A 123 -4.27 -6.71 -8.56
C ALA A 123 -5.05 -5.49 -8.06
N LEU A 124 -4.51 -4.75 -7.09
CA LEU A 124 -5.13 -3.56 -6.51
C LEU A 124 -4.74 -2.26 -7.23
N THR A 125 -3.65 -2.30 -7.99
CA THR A 125 -3.20 -1.20 -8.86
C THR A 125 -4.29 -0.85 -9.88
N GLY A 126 -4.61 0.44 -9.99
CA GLY A 126 -5.71 0.95 -10.80
C GLY A 126 -7.11 0.80 -10.17
N ILE A 127 -7.21 0.19 -8.99
CA ILE A 127 -8.49 0.02 -8.26
C ILE A 127 -8.47 0.81 -6.95
N LEU A 128 -7.56 0.50 -6.04
CA LEU A 128 -7.46 1.16 -4.73
C LEU A 128 -6.43 2.30 -4.71
N PHE A 129 -5.43 2.23 -5.57
CA PHE A 129 -4.40 3.24 -5.78
C PHE A 129 -3.99 3.24 -7.26
N VAL A 130 -3.45 4.36 -7.76
CA VAL A 130 -3.12 4.50 -9.18
C VAL A 130 -1.93 3.60 -9.53
N ASP A 131 -0.93 3.58 -8.66
CA ASP A 131 0.31 2.81 -8.84
C ASP A 131 0.80 2.25 -7.50
N ASP A 132 1.47 1.10 -7.52
CA ASP A 132 1.97 0.41 -6.32
C ASP A 132 3.09 1.20 -5.62
N CYS A 133 3.75 2.12 -6.32
CA CYS A 133 4.71 3.05 -5.75
C CYS A 133 4.13 3.98 -4.67
N GLN A 134 2.80 4.11 -4.59
CA GLN A 134 2.12 4.89 -3.56
C GLN A 134 1.95 4.13 -2.23
N VAL A 135 2.26 2.82 -2.21
CA VAL A 135 2.19 1.99 -1.01
C VAL A 135 3.45 2.20 -0.17
N ILE A 136 3.33 2.95 0.92
CA ILE A 136 4.45 3.34 1.78
C ILE A 136 4.75 2.33 2.91
N SER A 137 3.82 1.43 3.20
CA SER A 137 3.99 0.41 4.23
C SER A 137 3.16 -0.83 3.90
N ILE A 138 3.77 -2.00 4.07
CA ILE A 138 3.12 -3.29 3.89
C ILE A 138 3.33 -4.12 5.15
N SER A 139 2.24 -4.59 5.75
CA SER A 139 2.25 -5.59 6.82
C SER A 139 1.69 -6.89 6.28
N MET A 140 2.43 -7.98 6.42
CA MET A 140 2.06 -9.27 5.84
C MET A 140 2.32 -10.42 6.82
N SER A 141 1.37 -11.35 6.91
CA SER A 141 1.52 -12.60 7.65
C SER A 141 1.00 -13.79 6.83
N LYS A 142 1.45 -15.00 7.17
CA LYS A 142 0.86 -16.23 6.65
C LYS A 142 0.71 -17.29 7.74
N GLU A 143 -0.44 -17.94 7.74
CA GLU A 143 -0.79 -19.03 8.66
C GLU A 143 -1.46 -20.18 7.91
N TYR A 144 -1.57 -21.35 8.55
CA TYR A 144 -2.41 -22.42 8.04
C TYR A 144 -3.87 -22.18 8.47
N GLY A 145 -4.81 -22.42 7.55
CA GLY A 145 -6.23 -22.24 7.77
C GLY A 145 -6.87 -23.43 8.47
N ASP A 146 -6.55 -23.62 9.75
CA ASP A 146 -7.17 -24.68 10.56
C ASP A 146 -8.60 -24.27 10.99
N GLU A 147 -8.80 -22.97 11.31
CA GLU A 147 -10.10 -22.39 11.70
C GLU A 147 -10.65 -21.39 10.68
N ARG A 148 -9.77 -20.80 9.87
CA ARG A 148 -10.12 -19.79 8.85
C ARG A 148 -10.07 -20.41 7.46
N ARG A 149 -10.96 -19.95 6.58
CA ARG A 149 -10.95 -20.38 5.17
C ARG A 149 -9.71 -19.85 4.47
N ALA A 150 -9.12 -20.67 3.60
CA ALA A 150 -7.99 -20.28 2.78
C ALA A 150 -8.34 -19.05 1.92
N GLY A 151 -7.42 -18.09 1.89
CA GLY A 151 -7.65 -16.79 1.28
C GLY A 151 -6.65 -15.71 1.69
N ALA A 152 -6.94 -14.49 1.26
CA ALA A 152 -6.26 -13.28 1.69
C ALA A 152 -7.25 -12.34 2.37
N TYR A 153 -6.92 -11.89 3.57
CA TYR A 153 -7.67 -10.91 4.33
C TYR A 153 -6.92 -9.59 4.21
N VAL A 154 -7.52 -8.63 3.50
CA VAL A 154 -6.84 -7.42 3.04
C VAL A 154 -7.47 -6.21 3.72
N THR A 155 -6.62 -5.34 4.25
CA THR A 155 -6.98 -4.01 4.70
C THR A 155 -6.09 -3.00 4.00
N VAL A 156 -6.70 -1.98 3.39
CA VAL A 156 -5.98 -0.86 2.76
C VAL A 156 -6.41 0.42 3.45
N GLU A 157 -5.43 1.20 3.85
CA GLU A 157 -5.60 2.48 4.53
C GLU A 157 -5.04 3.59 3.64
N ARG A 158 -5.82 4.64 3.42
CA ARG A 158 -5.43 5.81 2.64
C ARG A 158 -5.06 6.97 3.55
N TYR A 159 -3.95 7.63 3.25
CA TYR A 159 -3.41 8.75 4.00
C TYR A 159 -3.24 9.97 3.11
N VAL A 160 -3.47 11.15 3.69
CA VAL A 160 -3.08 12.42 3.05
C VAL A 160 -1.55 12.50 3.01
N ASN A 161 -0.97 12.78 1.84
CA ASN A 161 0.49 12.94 1.68
C ASN A 161 0.90 14.36 1.22
N GLN A 162 -0.03 15.32 1.24
CA GLN A 162 0.23 16.71 0.89
C GLN A 162 -0.18 17.63 2.04
N ILE A 163 0.66 18.62 2.33
CA ILE A 163 0.32 19.73 3.22
C ILE A 163 -0.07 20.92 2.34
N GLU A 164 -1.25 21.48 2.56
CA GLU A 164 -1.64 22.70 1.85
C GLU A 164 -0.67 23.84 2.20
N ARG A 165 -0.03 24.42 1.17
CA ARG A 165 0.78 25.62 1.33
C ARG A 165 -0.13 26.83 1.49
N ILE A 166 -0.26 27.33 2.72
CA ILE A 166 -0.88 28.64 2.96
C ILE A 166 -0.05 29.70 2.22
N LYS A 167 -0.63 30.32 1.18
CA LYS A 167 -0.02 31.48 0.53
C LYS A 167 0.04 32.61 1.55
N ARG A 168 1.24 32.94 2.04
CA ARG A 168 1.45 34.15 2.85
C ARG A 168 1.07 35.35 1.98
N GLU A 169 0.02 36.08 2.36
CA GLU A 169 -0.25 37.39 1.79
C GLU A 169 0.98 38.27 2.00
N ARG A 170 1.52 38.81 0.91
CA ARG A 170 2.51 39.87 0.99
C ARG A 170 1.81 41.06 1.64
N LYS A 171 2.16 41.39 2.89
CA LYS A 171 1.79 42.68 3.49
C LYS A 171 2.23 43.78 2.52
N ARG A 172 1.27 44.37 1.79
CA ARG A 172 1.51 45.65 1.12
C ARG A 172 1.70 46.65 2.26
N SER A 173 2.90 47.24 2.34
CA SER A 173 3.16 48.37 3.21
C SER A 173 2.13 49.47 2.90
N PRO A 174 1.54 50.14 3.90
CA PRO A 174 0.60 51.23 3.65
C PRO A 174 1.30 52.34 2.85
N PRO A 175 0.59 53.04 1.94
CA PRO A 175 1.17 54.18 1.23
C PRO A 175 1.63 55.23 2.24
N HIS A 176 2.86 55.70 2.05
CA HIS A 176 3.48 56.77 2.81
C HIS A 176 2.59 58.01 2.75
N GLN A 177 1.97 58.36 3.88
CA GLN A 177 1.39 59.68 4.07
C GLN A 177 2.57 60.66 4.23
N MET A 178 2.74 61.59 3.29
CA MET A 178 3.50 62.83 3.47
C MET A 178 2.47 63.95 3.26
N GLU A 179 1.89 64.40 4.37
CA GLU A 179 2.16 65.70 5.00
C GLU A 179 1.50 66.85 4.23
N GLU A 180 0.35 67.29 4.76
CA GLU A 180 -0.22 68.59 4.42
C GLU A 180 0.80 69.68 4.74
N PRO A 181 1.06 70.64 3.84
CA PRO A 181 1.84 71.81 4.19
C PRO A 181 1.11 72.57 5.31
N CYS A 182 1.80 72.79 6.44
CA CYS A 182 1.35 73.71 7.47
C CYS A 182 1.26 75.12 6.85
N GLU A 183 0.06 75.62 6.60
CA GLU A 183 -0.16 77.03 6.26
C GLU A 183 0.22 77.90 7.47
N ASP A 184 1.23 78.76 7.32
CA ASP A 184 1.57 79.81 8.28
C ASP A 184 0.53 80.94 8.14
N PRO A 185 -0.24 81.30 9.19
CA PRO A 185 -1.28 82.32 9.10
C PRO A 185 -0.74 83.76 9.14
N ARG A 186 0.39 84.03 8.46
CA ARG A 186 1.01 85.36 8.37
C ARG A 186 1.45 85.68 6.95
N ASP A 187 0.46 85.82 6.07
CA ASP A 187 0.51 86.67 4.87
C ASP A 187 -0.72 87.59 4.86
#